data_AF-A0A2N5YQH8-F1
#
_entry.id   AF-A0A2N5YQH8-F1
#
_cell.length_a   1.000
_cell.length_b   1.000
_cell.length_c   1.000
_cell.angle_alpha   90.00
_cell.angle_beta   90.00
_cell.angle_gamma   90.00
#
_symmetry.space_group_name_H-M   'P 1'
#
loop_
_entity.id
_entity.type
_entity.pdbx_description
1 polymer ?
#
loop_
_entity_poly.entity_id
_entity_poly.type
_entity_poly.pdbx_seq_one_letter_code
_entity_poly.pdbx_strand_id
1 'polypeptide(L)' 'MGNSKKKSVAKPANTVSGMKRKTKQAKPKKYKTLSGSKKNGEASARFKMITERAQKIRKAHPKMKWKNCIKQASSELYR' A
#
# COMPACT_ATOMS: atom_id res chain seq x y z
N MET A 1 1.59 21.31 52.52
CA MET A 1 0.11 21.38 52.47
C MET A 1 -0.33 20.63 51.21
N GLY A 2 -0.74 19.36 51.19
CA GLY A 2 -1.54 18.60 52.14
C GLY A 2 -3.02 18.70 51.75
N ASN A 3 -3.55 17.81 50.89
CA ASN A 3 -4.53 16.79 51.28
C ASN A 3 -5.18 16.03 50.09
N SER A 4 -5.22 14.69 50.26
CA SER A 4 -6.38 13.79 50.04
C SER A 4 -6.90 13.59 48.59
N LYS A 5 -7.13 12.37 48.10
CA LYS A 5 -7.92 11.29 48.73
C LYS A 5 -7.50 9.91 48.21
N LYS A 6 -7.28 8.97 49.13
CA LYS A 6 -7.42 7.52 48.89
C LYS A 6 -8.88 7.11 49.12
N LYS A 7 -9.42 6.22 48.29
CA LYS A 7 -10.47 5.20 48.57
C LYS A 7 -10.51 4.30 47.32
N SER A 8 -9.93 3.09 47.32
CA SER A 8 -10.44 1.85 47.91
C SER A 8 -11.92 1.59 47.57
N VAL A 9 -12.20 0.55 46.79
CA VAL A 9 -13.03 -0.61 47.17
C VAL A 9 -13.11 -1.61 45.99
N ALA A 10 -13.28 -2.87 46.36
CA ALA A 10 -12.95 -4.11 45.68
C ALA A 10 -13.73 -4.47 44.40
N LYS A 11 -13.17 -5.46 43.68
CA LYS A 11 -13.78 -6.22 42.58
C LYS A 11 -15.12 -6.84 42.99
N PRO A 12 -16.05 -7.02 42.05
CA PRO A 12 -16.83 -8.25 41.98
C PRO A 12 -16.36 -9.11 40.81
N ALA A 13 -15.99 -10.35 41.11
CA ALA A 13 -15.98 -11.42 40.13
C ALA A 13 -17.43 -11.66 39.72
N ASN A 14 -17.78 -11.39 38.46
CA ASN A 14 -19.04 -11.88 37.90
C ASN A 14 -18.71 -12.87 36.78
N THR A 15 -18.72 -14.14 37.18
CA THR A 15 -18.79 -15.29 36.29
C THR A 15 -20.03 -15.17 35.42
N VAL A 16 -19.88 -14.69 34.20
CA VAL A 16 -20.84 -14.97 33.13
C VAL A 16 -20.24 -16.08 32.29
N SER A 17 -20.50 -17.31 32.72
CA SER A 17 -20.51 -18.46 31.84
C SER A 17 -21.52 -18.20 30.73
N GLY A 18 -21.12 -18.44 29.48
CA GLY A 18 -22.05 -18.48 28.35
C GLY A 18 -22.21 -17.17 27.57
N MET A 19 -21.16 -16.75 26.86
CA MET A 19 -21.37 -15.99 25.63
C MET A 19 -20.63 -16.70 24.49
N LYS A 20 -21.40 -17.39 23.64
CA LYS A 20 -20.90 -18.11 22.46
C LYS A 20 -20.02 -17.17 21.62
N ARG A 21 -18.77 -17.60 21.37
CA ARG A 21 -17.83 -16.96 20.45
C ARG A 21 -18.47 -16.90 19.06
N LYS A 22 -19.04 -15.75 18.67
CA LYS A 22 -19.23 -15.46 17.24
C LYS A 22 -17.85 -15.09 16.72
N THR A 23 -17.18 -16.04 16.07
CA THR A 23 -16.06 -15.74 15.19
C THR A 23 -16.58 -14.73 14.17
N LYS A 24 -16.22 -13.46 14.35
CA LYS A 24 -16.38 -12.45 13.30
C LYS A 24 -15.52 -12.95 12.16
N GLN A 25 -16.12 -13.67 11.21
CA GLN A 25 -15.51 -13.94 9.92
C GLN A 25 -15.12 -12.58 9.37
N ALA A 26 -13.81 -12.32 9.33
CA ALA A 26 -13.27 -11.11 8.75
C ALA A 26 -13.75 -11.10 7.30
N LYS A 27 -14.67 -10.19 6.97
CA LYS A 27 -15.07 -9.97 5.58
C LYS A 27 -13.77 -9.77 4.79
N PRO A 28 -13.49 -10.53 3.72
CA PRO A 28 -12.33 -10.27 2.92
C PRO A 28 -12.42 -8.81 2.45
N LYS A 29 -11.33 -8.04 2.63
CA LYS A 29 -11.20 -6.71 2.03
C LYS A 29 -11.47 -6.88 0.54
N LYS A 30 -12.69 -6.54 0.09
CA LYS A 30 -13.01 -6.43 -1.33
C LYS A 30 -12.18 -5.25 -1.83
N TYR A 31 -10.97 -5.54 -2.30
CA TYR A 31 -10.25 -4.61 -3.14
C TYR A 31 -11.16 -4.37 -4.34
N LYS A 32 -11.52 -3.10 -4.53
CA LYS A 32 -12.29 -2.67 -5.69
C LYS A 32 -11.40 -2.95 -6.90
N THR A 33 -11.59 -4.07 -7.57
CA THR A 33 -10.99 -4.30 -8.88
C THR A 33 -11.60 -3.24 -9.78
N LEU A 34 -10.82 -2.18 -10.03
CA LEU A 34 -11.13 -1.22 -11.08
C LEU A 34 -11.03 -2.00 -12.39
N SER A 35 -12.14 -2.63 -12.76
CA SER A 35 -12.46 -3.10 -14.09
C SER A 35 -12.47 -1.87 -15.01
N GLY A 36 -11.28 -1.45 -15.37
CA GLY A 36 -10.95 -0.39 -16.31
C GLY A 36 -9.77 -0.85 -17.17
N SER A 37 -9.77 -2.15 -17.54
CA SER A 37 -8.62 -2.84 -18.13
C SER A 37 -8.27 -2.39 -19.55
N LYS A 38 -9.06 -1.52 -20.19
CA LYS A 38 -8.76 -1.01 -21.53
C LYS A 38 -7.65 0.07 -21.53
N LYS A 39 -7.64 0.99 -20.57
CA LYS A 39 -6.57 2.02 -20.47
C LYS A 39 -5.28 1.50 -19.83
N ASN A 40 -5.37 0.46 -19.00
CA ASN A 40 -4.19 -0.16 -18.40
C ASN A 40 -3.35 -0.96 -19.41
N GLY A 41 -3.96 -1.46 -20.50
CA GLY A 41 -3.22 -2.13 -21.58
C GLY A 41 -2.29 -1.17 -22.33
N GLU A 42 -2.80 -0.01 -22.73
CA GLU A 42 -1.99 1.04 -23.37
C GLU A 42 -0.98 1.66 -22.40
N ALA A 43 -1.38 1.97 -21.17
CA ALA A 43 -0.45 2.47 -20.15
C ALA A 43 0.66 1.44 -19.85
N SER A 44 0.32 0.14 -19.81
CA SER A 44 1.29 -0.94 -19.63
C SER A 44 2.21 -1.08 -20.85
N ALA A 45 1.68 -0.99 -22.07
CA ALA A 45 2.49 -1.04 -23.29
C ALA A 45 3.45 0.15 -23.38
N ARG A 46 2.96 1.37 -23.12
CA ARG A 46 3.80 2.58 -23.05
C ARG A 46 4.88 2.44 -22.00
N PHE A 47 4.53 1.93 -20.82
CA PHE A 47 5.50 1.70 -19.75
C PHE A 47 6.56 0.66 -20.10
N LYS A 48 6.20 -0.42 -20.81
CA LYS A 48 7.17 -1.41 -21.32
C LYS A 48 8.17 -0.77 -22.28
N MET A 49 7.69 -0.01 -23.26
CA MET A 49 8.53 0.72 -24.23
C MET A 49 9.50 1.69 -23.53
N ILE A 50 9.00 2.45 -22.55
CA ILE A 50 9.83 3.38 -21.74
C ILE A 50 10.89 2.60 -20.96
N THR A 51 10.50 1.49 -20.33
CA THR A 51 11.39 0.68 -19.50
C THR A 51 12.51 0.06 -20.32
N GLU A 52 12.20 -0.54 -21.47
CA GLU A 52 13.21 -1.10 -22.38
C GLU A 52 14.19 -0.04 -22.87
N ARG A 53 13.69 1.15 -23.25
CA ARG A 53 14.55 2.26 -23.67
C ARG A 53 15.42 2.77 -22.51
N ALA A 54 14.86 2.92 -21.31
CA ALA A 54 15.59 3.32 -20.12
C ALA A 54 16.69 2.32 -19.73
N GLN A 55 16.48 1.01 -19.94
CA GLN A 55 17.53 0.00 -19.75
C GLN A 55 18.70 0.22 -20.72
N LYS A 56 18.43 0.52 -21.99
CA LYS A 56 19.48 0.84 -22.98
C LYS A 56 20.27 2.09 -22.56
N ILE A 57 19.59 3.14 -22.11
CA ILE A 57 20.22 4.37 -21.60
C ILE A 57 21.10 4.06 -20.38
N ARG A 58 20.64 3.23 -19.44
CA ARG A 58 21.41 2.86 -18.25
C ARG A 58 22.63 2.00 -18.57
N LYS A 59 22.56 1.16 -19.60
CA LYS A 59 23.74 0.41 -20.12
C LYS A 59 24.79 1.37 -20.69
N ALA A 60 24.38 2.40 -21.44
CA ALA A 60 25.28 3.42 -21.95
C ALA A 60 25.81 4.38 -20.86
N HIS A 61 25.00 4.65 -19.84
CA HIS A 61 25.31 5.57 -18.75
C HIS A 61 25.10 4.90 -17.38
N PRO A 62 26.03 4.02 -16.93
CA PRO A 62 25.86 3.22 -15.71
C PRO A 62 25.75 4.06 -14.43
N LYS A 63 26.36 5.25 -14.41
CA LYS A 63 26.30 6.19 -13.27
C LYS A 63 24.97 6.97 -13.20
N MET A 64 24.16 6.96 -14.25
CA MET A 64 22.89 7.71 -14.28
C MET A 64 21.83 7.03 -13.41
N LYS A 65 21.12 7.82 -12.58
CA LYS A 65 20.02 7.30 -11.74
C LYS A 65 18.86 6.80 -12.61
N TRP A 66 18.28 5.65 -12.26
CA TRP A 66 17.18 5.01 -13.00
C TRP A 66 16.01 5.95 -13.31
N LYS A 67 15.60 6.77 -12.34
CA LYS A 67 14.54 7.78 -12.53
C LYS A 67 14.83 8.77 -13.66
N ASN A 68 16.10 9.16 -13.83
CA ASN A 68 16.52 10.06 -14.90
C ASN A 68 16.52 9.33 -16.25
N CYS A 69 16.92 8.05 -16.30
CA CYS A 69 16.83 7.22 -17.49
C CYS A 69 15.38 7.06 -17.96
N ILE A 70 14.44 6.84 -17.04
CA ILE A 70 13.00 6.76 -17.33
C ILE A 70 12.46 8.09 -17.84
N LYS A 71 12.86 9.21 -17.22
CA LYS A 71 12.46 10.55 -17.66
C LYS A 71 12.96 10.84 -19.08
N GLN A 72 14.24 10.55 -19.35
CA GLN A 72 14.84 10.72 -20.67
C GLN A 72 14.18 9.82 -21.72
N ALA A 73 13.98 8.53 -21.41
CA ALA A 73 13.28 7.59 -22.29
C ALA A 73 11.83 8.03 -22.59
N SER A 74 11.12 8.54 -21.58
CA SER A 74 9.76 9.04 -21.75
C SER A 74 9.73 10.25 -22.68
N SER A 75 10.65 11.20 -22.48
CA SER A 75 10.78 12.40 -23.33
C SER A 75 11.22 12.09 -24.77
N GLU A 76 12.03 11.05 -24.98
CA GLU A 76 12.39 10.59 -26.34
C GLU A 76 11.19 9.99 -27.08
N LEU A 77 10.37 9.17 -26.39
CA LEU A 77 9.30 8.41 -27.04
C LEU A 77 8.00 9.20 -27.25
N TYR A 78 7.66 10.13 -26.36
CA TYR A 78 6.34 10.79 -26.32
C TYR A 78 6.43 12.30 -26.19
N ARG A 79 7.47 12.91 -26.77
CA ARG A 79 7.81 14.33 -26.66
C ARG A 79 6.61 15.27 -26.77
#